data_AF-A0A850LUK0-F1
#
_entry.id   AF-A0A850LUK0-F1
#
_cell.length_a   1.000
_cell.length_b   1.000
_cell.length_c   1.000
_cell.angle_alpha   90.00
_cell.angle_beta   90.00
_cell.angle_gamma   90.00
#
_symmetry.space_group_name_H-M   'P 1'
#
loop_
_entity.id
_entity.type
_entity.pdbx_description
1 polymer ?
#
loop_
_entity_poly.entity_id
_entity_poly.type
_entity_poly.pdbx_seq_one_letter_code
_entity_poly.pdbx_strand_id
1 'polypeptide(L)'
;MPKEKIDKEDFVKKVYEIVNEMKIPLIDERVYEKAEIRKGSVSVVFKYEGDESVIKGFLGLAEYYHTVVIRKGYVFFIPISNITFELQC
;
A
#
# COMPACT_ATOMS: atom_id res chain seq x y z
N MET A 1 4.87 11.77 23.43
CA MET A 1 4.74 12.72 22.30
C MET A 1 3.38 12.50 21.67
N PRO A 2 2.53 13.52 21.50
CA PRO A 2 1.27 13.34 20.77
C PRO A 2 1.62 12.91 19.33
N LYS A 3 1.04 11.80 18.86
CA LYS A 3 1.20 11.37 17.47
C LYS A 3 0.58 12.45 16.60
N GLU A 4 1.41 13.10 15.78
CA GLU A 4 0.95 14.08 14.81
C GLU A 4 -0.12 13.43 13.93
N LYS A 5 -1.26 14.11 13.75
CA LYS A 5 -2.39 13.53 13.03
C LYS A 5 -2.00 13.42 11.56
N ILE A 6 -1.89 12.18 11.06
CA ILE A 6 -1.56 11.94 9.66
C ILE A 6 -2.72 12.37 8.78
N ASP A 7 -2.43 13.24 7.81
CA ASP A 7 -3.35 13.54 6.73
C ASP A 7 -3.36 12.35 5.76
N LYS A 8 -4.55 11.74 5.61
CA LYS A 8 -4.73 10.55 4.79
C LYS A 8 -4.56 10.83 3.29
N GLU A 9 -4.87 12.05 2.83
CA GLU A 9 -4.66 12.42 1.44
C GLU A 9 -3.17 12.61 1.14
N ASP A 10 -2.42 13.22 2.06
CA ASP A 10 -0.97 13.35 1.90
C ASP A 10 -0.27 12.00 1.98
N PHE A 11 -0.72 11.11 2.88
CA PHE A 11 -0.26 9.72 2.89
C PHE A 11 -0.48 9.04 1.53
N VAL A 12 -1.66 9.16 0.94
CA VAL A 12 -1.94 8.62 -0.39
C VAL A 12 -1.01 9.24 -1.43
N LYS A 13 -0.88 10.56 -1.50
CA LYS A 13 -0.01 11.23 -2.47
C LYS A 13 1.42 10.70 -2.40
N LYS A 14 1.97 10.57 -1.19
CA LYS A 14 3.32 10.02 -0.98
C LYS A 14 3.46 8.60 -1.51
N VAL A 15 2.48 7.73 -1.26
CA VAL A 15 2.50 6.36 -1.82
C VAL A 15 2.50 6.40 -3.35
N TYR A 16 1.72 7.29 -3.98
CA TYR A 16 1.71 7.45 -5.44
C TYR A 16 3.03 8.00 -6.00
N GLU A 17 3.67 8.93 -5.31
CA GLU A 17 4.97 9.47 -5.73
C GLU A 17 6.01 8.35 -5.74
N ILE A 18 6.12 7.60 -4.64
CA ILE A 18 7.13 6.54 -4.48
C ILE A 18 6.83 5.37 -5.42
N VAL A 19 5.57 4.93 -5.55
CA VAL A 19 5.22 3.80 -6.44
C VAL A 19 5.53 4.11 -7.91
N ASN A 20 5.34 5.36 -8.34
CA ASN A 20 5.67 5.82 -9.68
C ASN A 20 7.19 5.90 -9.90
N GLU A 21 7.94 6.41 -8.92
CA GLU A 21 9.40 6.43 -8.94
C GLU A 21 9.98 5.01 -9.09
N MET A 22 9.43 4.07 -8.31
CA MET A 22 9.81 2.65 -8.34
C MET A 22 9.23 1.89 -9.56
N LYS A 23 8.38 2.52 -10.36
CA LYS A 23 7.70 1.93 -11.53
C LYS A 23 6.92 0.64 -11.19
N ILE A 24 6.35 0.57 -9.98
CA ILE A 24 5.55 -0.57 -9.56
C ILE A 24 4.12 -0.40 -10.10
N PRO A 25 3.52 -1.43 -10.71
CA PRO A 25 2.13 -1.34 -11.16
C PRO A 25 1.17 -1.12 -9.99
N LEU A 26 0.34 -0.08 -10.07
CA LEU A 26 -0.70 0.22 -9.09
C LEU A 26 -2.09 0.11 -9.71
N ILE A 27 -2.97 -0.64 -9.07
CA ILE A 27 -4.39 -0.78 -9.41
C ILE A 27 -5.20 0.05 -8.40
N ASP A 28 -5.89 1.08 -8.89
CA ASP A 28 -6.77 1.92 -8.08
C ASP A 28 -8.23 1.47 -8.23
N GLU A 29 -8.94 1.25 -7.12
CA GLU A 29 -10.37 0.92 -7.14
C GLU A 29 -11.21 1.98 -7.89
N ARG A 30 -10.77 3.24 -7.94
CA ARG A 30 -11.46 4.30 -8.71
C ARG A 30 -11.46 4.04 -10.21
N VAL A 31 -10.47 3.28 -10.69
CA VAL A 31 -10.35 2.86 -12.09
C VAL A 31 -11.04 1.51 -12.31
N TYR A 32 -11.01 0.64 -11.29
CA TYR A 32 -11.54 -0.72 -11.35
C TYR A 32 -12.59 -0.96 -10.26
N GLU A 33 -13.70 -0.21 -10.29
CA GLU A 33 -14.77 -0.26 -9.27
C GLU A 33 -15.35 -1.67 -9.03
N LYS A 34 -15.17 -2.58 -9.99
CA LYS A 34 -15.67 -3.97 -9.93
C LYS A 34 -14.60 -5.00 -9.48
N ALA A 35 -13.40 -4.55 -9.10
CA ALA A 35 -12.34 -5.45 -8.65
C ALA A 35 -12.57 -5.90 -7.20
N GLU A 36 -12.68 -7.22 -6.99
CA GLU A 36 -12.76 -7.82 -5.66
C GLU A 36 -11.34 -8.22 -5.19
N ILE A 37 -10.89 -7.65 -4.06
CA ILE A 37 -9.63 -8.07 -3.43
C ILE A 37 -9.95 -9.19 -2.45
N ARG A 38 -9.50 -10.41 -2.76
CA ARG A 38 -9.58 -11.54 -1.83
C ARG A 38 -8.32 -11.55 -0.96
N LYS A 39 -8.51 -11.29 0.34
CA LYS A 39 -7.41 -11.37 1.31
C LYS A 39 -6.93 -12.82 1.44
N GLY A 40 -5.62 -12.97 1.62
CA GLY A 40 -4.99 -14.23 1.98
C GLY A 40 -5.38 -14.70 3.38
N SER A 41 -4.96 -15.91 3.75
CA SER A 41 -5.19 -16.45 5.10
C SER A 41 -4.28 -15.82 6.16
N VAL A 42 -3.20 -15.16 5.74
CA VAL A 42 -2.27 -14.43 6.61
C VAL A 42 -2.22 -12.96 6.20
N SER A 43 -2.26 -12.06 7.18
CA SER A 43 -2.18 -10.61 6.96
C SER A 43 -1.01 -10.01 7.73
N VAL A 44 -0.23 -9.16 7.06
CA VAL A 44 0.88 -8.40 7.65
C VAL A 44 0.64 -6.92 7.43
N VAL A 45 0.58 -6.14 8.52
CA VAL A 45 0.20 -4.72 8.49
C VAL A 45 1.42 -3.83 8.72
N PHE A 46 1.69 -2.97 7.74
CA PHE A 46 2.60 -1.85 7.80
C PHE A 46 1.81 -0.61 8.22
N LYS A 47 2.16 -0.04 9.38
CA LYS A 47 1.51 1.16 9.88
C LYS A 47 2.40 2.38 9.62
N TYR A 48 1.94 3.26 8.73
CA TYR A 48 2.59 4.54 8.48
C TYR A 48 2.31 5.48 9.66
N GLU A 49 3.36 5.87 10.38
CA GLU A 49 3.28 6.83 11.49
C GLU A 49 4.10 8.11 11.19
N GLY A 50 4.19 8.48 9.90
CA GLY A 50 4.98 9.63 9.42
C GLY A 50 6.33 9.25 8.80
N ASP A 51 6.80 8.02 9.01
CA ASP A 51 8.07 7.52 8.48
C ASP A 51 7.93 6.91 7.07
N GLU A 52 8.52 7.57 6.08
CA GLU A 52 8.49 7.13 4.68
C GLU A 52 9.25 5.81 4.46
N SER A 53 10.14 5.41 5.36
CA SER A 53 10.83 4.12 5.29
C SER A 53 9.82 2.95 5.31
N VAL A 54 8.68 3.12 5.98
CA VAL A 54 7.60 2.13 6.04
C VAL A 54 6.94 1.96 4.67
N ILE A 55 6.69 3.06 3.95
CA ILE A 55 6.14 3.03 2.59
C ILE A 55 7.12 2.36 1.64
N LYS A 56 8.40 2.76 1.69
CA LYS A 56 9.46 2.19 0.84
C LYS A 56 9.65 0.71 1.12
N GLY A 57 9.64 0.28 2.38
CA GLY A 57 9.73 -1.12 2.77
C GLY A 57 8.56 -1.94 2.25
N PHE A 58 7.33 -1.43 2.38
CA PHE A 58 6.14 -2.06 1.82
C PHE A 58 6.22 -2.19 0.29
N LEU A 59 6.52 -1.10 -0.42
CA LEU A 59 6.62 -1.09 -1.88
C LEU A 59 7.79 -1.93 -2.40
N GLY A 60 8.89 -2.01 -1.67
CA GLY A 60 10.02 -2.90 -1.97
C GLY A 60 9.61 -4.37 -1.99
N LEU A 61 8.60 -4.79 -1.22
CA LEU A 61 8.04 -6.14 -1.33
C LEU A 61 7.33 -6.35 -2.67
N ALA A 62 6.59 -5.35 -3.17
CA ALA A 62 5.92 -5.47 -4.46
C ALA A 62 6.94 -5.61 -5.61
N GLU A 63 8.04 -4.86 -5.54
CA GLU A 63 9.15 -4.98 -6.48
C GLU A 63 9.83 -6.34 -6.37
N TYR A 64 10.19 -6.76 -5.16
CA TYR A 64 10.86 -8.05 -4.90
C TYR A 64 10.07 -9.26 -5.39
N TYR A 65 8.75 -9.27 -5.18
CA TYR A 65 7.88 -10.35 -5.64
C TYR A 65 7.36 -10.16 -7.06
N HIS A 66 7.78 -9.10 -7.77
CA HIS A 66 7.32 -8.78 -9.12
C HIS A 66 5.78 -8.79 -9.25
N THR A 67 5.10 -8.12 -8.34
CA THR A 67 3.63 -8.09 -8.24
C THR A 67 3.09 -6.67 -8.37
N VAL A 68 1.77 -6.53 -8.17
CA VAL A 68 1.03 -5.27 -8.22
C VAL A 68 0.70 -4.77 -6.82
N VAL A 69 0.56 -3.46 -6.69
CA VAL A 69 -0.03 -2.80 -5.52
C VAL A 69 -1.48 -2.48 -5.83
N ILE A 70 -2.39 -2.73 -4.89
CA ILE A 70 -3.82 -2.42 -5.05
C ILE A 70 -4.21 -1.37 -4.01
N ARG A 71 -4.91 -0.31 -4.40
CA ARG A 71 -5.46 0.69 -3.49
C ARG A 71 -6.95 0.45 -3.25
N LYS A 72 -7.35 0.51 -1.97
CA LYS A 72 -8.74 0.60 -1.53
C LYS A 72 -8.88 1.70 -0.47
N GLY A 73 -9.52 2.80 -0.82
CA GLY A 73 -9.65 3.99 0.02
C GLY A 73 -8.29 4.60 0.37
N TYR A 74 -7.93 4.50 1.65
CA TYR A 74 -6.65 4.94 2.21
C TYR A 74 -5.77 3.77 2.65
N VAL A 75 -5.97 2.59 2.05
CA VAL A 75 -5.20 1.39 2.35
C VAL A 75 -4.64 0.83 1.04
N PHE A 76 -3.40 0.35 1.10
CA PHE A 76 -2.72 -0.29 -0.01
C PHE A 76 -2.43 -1.74 0.31
N PHE A 77 -2.52 -2.61 -0.70
CA PHE A 77 -2.43 -4.05 -0.56
C PHE A 77 -1.40 -4.61 -1.54
N ILE A 78 -0.64 -5.61 -1.09
CA ILE A 78 0.17 -6.46 -1.95
C ILE A 78 -0.27 -7.91 -1.71
N PRO A 79 -0.99 -8.53 -2.67
CA PRO A 79 -1.39 -9.93 -2.56
C PRO A 79 -0.26 -10.85 -3.05
N ILE A 80 0.18 -11.78 -2.19
CA ILE A 80 1.18 -12.82 -2.52
C ILE A 80 0.69 -14.18 -2.02
N SER A 81 0.24 -15.04 -2.93
CA SER A 81 -0.24 -16.40 -2.58
C SER A 81 -1.28 -16.36 -1.44
N ASN A 82 -0.93 -16.86 -0.26
CA ASN A 82 -1.77 -16.88 0.94
C ASN A 82 -1.50 -15.73 1.93
N ILE A 83 -0.61 -14.79 1.60
CA ILE A 83 -0.24 -13.64 2.41
C ILE A 83 -0.79 -12.36 1.75
N THR A 84 -1.31 -11.46 2.56
CA THR A 84 -1.63 -10.09 2.13
C THR A 84 -0.85 -9.11 3.00
N PHE A 85 -0.02 -8.29 2.35
CA PHE A 85 0.59 -7.15 3.02
C PHE A 85 -0.33 -5.95 2.89
N GLU A 86 -0.53 -5.22 3.97
CA GLU A 86 -1.40 -4.05 4.03
C GLU A 86 -0.61 -2.83 4.52
N LEU A 87 -0.75 -1.69 3.87
CA LEU A 87 -0.17 -0.43 4.28
C LEU A 87 -1.29 0.57 4.59
N GLN A 88 -1.31 1.11 5.81
CA GLN A 88 -2.33 2.04 6.31
C GLN A 88 -1.75 3.06 7.29
N CYS A 89 -2.42 4.21 7.46
CA CYS A 89 -2.08 5.25 8.43
C CYS A 89 -3.18 5.47 9.49
#